data_AF-A0A1E4GES0-F1
#
_entry.id   AF-A0A1E4GES0-F1
#
_cell.length_a   1.000
_cell.length_b   1.000
_cell.length_c   1.000
_cell.angle_alpha   90.00
_cell.angle_beta   90.00
_cell.angle_gamma   90.00
#
_symmetry.space_group_name_H-M   'P 1'
#
loop_
_entity.id
_entity.type
_entity.pdbx_description
1 polymer ?
#
loop_
_entity_poly.entity_id
_entity_poly.type
_entity_poly.pdbx_seq_one_letter_code
_entity_poly.pdbx_strand_id
1 'polypeptide(L)'
;MDEPADISTGQEQRIGGEPPARSRRLLPALVAGLGVIGLAGLAGAFWMQAETQREMTRLATDVAQLRLSLELYARPQGAPSGTDSAALQDLANRLAILEENWRSAPAATPPAASAAPSGAPSAAASASGGDCLPTGTRFLVAAGDTYPICGTTGAVAIGSVDNGFLSLADGTVIASGGALALPAIGCTLAVVSAGENGMTGYGEIRVTC
;
A
#
# COMPACT_ATOMS: atom_id res chain seq x y z
N MET A 1 -28.78 45.21 81.41
CA MET A 1 -29.11 43.91 80.81
C MET A 1 -30.23 44.15 79.83
N ASP A 2 -29.93 43.94 78.55
CA ASP A 2 -30.86 43.81 77.43
C ASP A 2 -32.04 42.87 77.74
N GLU A 3 -33.26 43.30 77.41
CA GLU A 3 -34.07 42.75 76.30
C GLU A 3 -35.50 43.34 76.38
N PRO A 4 -35.99 44.07 75.36
CA PRO A 4 -37.40 44.41 75.23
C PRO A 4 -38.14 43.55 74.20
N ALA A 5 -39.32 43.09 74.64
CA ALA A 5 -40.59 42.99 73.92
C ALA A 5 -40.71 42.07 72.70
N ASP A 6 -41.49 41.02 72.92
CA ASP A 6 -42.32 40.35 71.92
C ASP A 6 -43.65 41.12 71.71
N ILE A 7 -44.33 40.81 70.60
CA ILE A 7 -45.72 41.13 70.21
C ILE A 7 -45.95 42.37 69.30
N SER A 8 -45.87 42.09 67.99
CA SER A 8 -46.94 42.20 66.99
C SER A 8 -48.00 43.30 67.11
N THR A 9 -48.06 44.19 66.11
CA THR A 9 -49.29 44.39 65.31
C THR A 9 -48.94 45.10 64.00
N GLY A 10 -49.39 44.55 62.87
CA GLY A 10 -49.05 45.04 61.53
C GLY A 10 -49.88 46.23 61.07
N GLN A 11 -49.36 46.95 60.08
CA GLN A 11 -50.11 47.37 58.88
C GLN A 11 -49.17 47.92 57.81
N GLU A 12 -49.09 47.19 56.70
CA GLU A 12 -49.24 47.67 55.32
C GLU A 12 -48.68 49.07 54.96
N GLN A 13 -47.63 49.13 54.13
CA GLN A 13 -47.61 50.09 53.01
C GLN A 13 -46.59 49.75 51.92
N ARG A 14 -47.01 50.13 50.71
CA ARG A 14 -46.62 49.71 49.37
C ARG A 14 -45.26 50.21 48.86
N ILE A 15 -44.64 49.34 48.06
CA ILE A 15 -44.07 49.53 46.70
C ILE A 15 -42.96 50.59 46.52
N GLY A 16 -41.80 50.11 46.06
CA GLY A 16 -40.79 50.87 45.33
C GLY A 16 -39.46 50.12 45.31
N GLY A 17 -39.24 49.28 44.30
CA GLY A 17 -38.11 48.35 44.25
C GLY A 17 -36.83 48.91 43.62
N GLU A 18 -35.69 48.45 44.13
CA GLU A 18 -34.40 48.38 43.44
C GLU A 18 -33.68 47.05 43.79
N PRO A 19 -32.74 46.56 42.95
CA PRO A 19 -32.34 45.15 42.82
C PRO A 19 -31.11 44.81 43.72
N PRO A 20 -30.65 43.53 43.87
CA PRO A 20 -29.89 42.84 42.80
C PRO A 20 -30.07 41.30 42.71
N ALA A 21 -29.72 40.79 41.53
CA ALA A 21 -29.11 39.48 41.26
C ALA A 21 -29.69 38.20 41.89
N ARG A 22 -30.28 37.34 41.04
CA ARG A 22 -30.00 35.90 41.13
C ARG A 22 -30.16 35.19 39.79
N SER A 23 -29.01 34.93 39.17
CA SER A 23 -28.82 33.99 38.07
C SER A 23 -29.29 32.60 38.48
N ARG A 24 -30.44 32.17 37.97
CA ARG A 24 -30.90 30.79 38.19
C ARG A 24 -31.68 30.28 37.00
N ARG A 25 -31.00 30.11 35.86
CA ARG A 25 -31.52 29.42 34.66
C ARG A 25 -30.37 28.93 33.75
N LEU A 26 -29.34 28.33 34.32
CA LEU A 26 -28.22 27.71 33.57
C LEU A 26 -27.94 26.28 34.05
N LEU A 27 -29.00 25.48 34.23
CA LEU A 27 -28.86 24.08 34.64
C LEU A 27 -29.37 23.01 33.66
N PRO A 28 -30.18 23.28 32.59
CA PRO A 28 -30.44 22.23 31.60
C PRO A 28 -29.44 22.24 30.43
N ALA A 29 -28.64 23.30 30.23
CA ALA A 29 -27.78 23.44 29.06
C ALA A 29 -26.46 22.65 29.14
N LEU A 30 -25.98 22.32 30.34
CA LEU A 30 -24.71 21.57 30.51
C LEU A 30 -24.87 20.05 30.32
N VAL A 31 -26.09 19.51 30.36
CA VAL A 31 -26.33 18.07 30.12
C VAL A 31 -26.47 17.76 28.61
N ALA A 32 -26.90 18.74 27.80
CA ALA A 32 -27.05 18.55 26.35
C ALA A 32 -25.72 18.55 25.58
N GLY A 33 -24.70 19.27 26.05
CA GLY A 33 -23.40 19.38 25.36
C GLY A 33 -22.59 18.08 25.33
N LEU A 34 -22.68 17.26 26.38
CA LEU A 34 -21.97 15.98 26.50
C LEU A 34 -22.62 14.83 25.71
N GLY A 35 -23.93 14.90 25.43
CA GLY A 35 -24.64 13.86 24.66
C GLY A 35 -24.36 13.89 23.16
N VAL A 36 -24.17 15.08 22.58
CA VAL A 36 -23.96 15.25 21.12
C VAL A 36 -22.55 14.84 20.70
N ILE A 37 -21.54 15.07 21.55
CA ILE A 37 -20.15 14.63 21.30
C ILE A 37 -20.03 13.10 21.35
N GLY A 38 -20.76 12.43 22.25
CA GLY A 38 -20.80 10.96 22.32
C GLY A 38 -21.49 10.32 21.11
N LEU A 39 -22.57 10.91 20.59
CA LEU A 39 -23.29 10.42 19.42
C LEU A 39 -22.51 10.61 18.10
N ALA A 40 -21.76 11.70 17.96
CA ALA A 40 -20.89 11.92 16.80
C ALA A 40 -19.71 10.92 16.77
N GLY A 41 -19.14 10.57 17.93
CA GLY A 41 -18.10 9.54 18.04
C GLY A 41 -18.60 8.14 17.65
N LEU A 42 -19.82 7.78 18.06
CA LEU A 42 -20.44 6.51 17.68
C LEU A 42 -20.77 6.43 16.18
N ALA A 43 -21.19 7.54 15.56
CA ALA A 43 -21.44 7.59 14.13
C ALA A 43 -20.16 7.43 13.29
N GLY A 44 -19.04 8.02 13.72
CA GLY A 44 -17.74 7.87 13.04
C GLY A 44 -17.21 6.44 13.08
N ALA A 45 -17.32 5.75 14.22
CA ALA A 45 -16.94 4.35 14.35
C ALA A 45 -17.79 3.45 13.44
N PHE A 46 -19.09 3.71 13.34
CA PHE A 46 -19.99 2.93 12.48
C PHE A 46 -19.69 3.11 10.99
N TRP A 47 -19.27 4.30 10.55
CA TRP A 47 -18.91 4.57 9.16
C TRP A 47 -17.58 3.90 8.77
N MET A 48 -16.58 3.92 9.67
CA MET A 48 -15.33 3.18 9.48
C MET A 48 -15.56 1.66 9.41
N GLN A 49 -16.49 1.16 10.23
CA GLN A 49 -16.81 -0.27 10.30
C GLN A 49 -17.59 -0.75 9.06
N ALA A 50 -18.32 0.12 8.38
CA ALA A 50 -18.98 -0.18 7.11
C ALA A 50 -17.98 -0.36 5.94
N GLU A 51 -16.87 0.37 5.93
CA GLU A 51 -15.83 0.21 4.90
C GLU A 51 -15.03 -1.08 5.10
N THR A 52 -14.69 -1.43 6.35
CA THR A 52 -13.96 -2.68 6.65
C THR A 52 -14.73 -3.96 6.28
N GLN A 53 -16.06 -3.91 6.24
CA GLN A 53 -16.90 -5.06 5.85
C GLN A 53 -16.76 -5.39 4.35
N ARG A 54 -16.49 -4.40 3.49
CA ARG A 54 -16.29 -4.66 2.05
C ARG A 54 -14.95 -5.34 1.77
N GLU A 55 -13.90 -5.01 2.52
CA GLU A 55 -12.59 -5.68 2.43
C GLU A 55 -12.62 -7.10 3.01
N MET A 56 -13.36 -7.33 4.10
CA MET A 56 -13.50 -8.66 4.72
C MET A 56 -14.12 -9.71 3.78
N THR A 57 -15.07 -9.33 2.92
CA THR A 57 -15.70 -10.28 1.98
C THR A 57 -14.77 -10.75 0.87
N ARG A 58 -13.75 -9.95 0.52
CA ARG A 58 -12.67 -10.35 -0.41
C ARG A 58 -11.63 -11.26 0.26
N LEU A 59 -11.38 -11.09 1.56
CA LEU A 59 -10.45 -11.92 2.33
C LEU A 59 -11.02 -13.29 2.73
N ALA A 60 -12.35 -13.47 2.74
CA ALA A 60 -12.97 -14.74 3.11
C ALA A 60 -12.67 -15.89 2.13
N THR A 61 -12.48 -15.58 0.84
CA THR A 61 -12.05 -16.57 -0.17
C THR A 61 -10.62 -17.07 0.06
N ASP A 62 -9.73 -16.21 0.56
CA ASP A 62 -8.33 -16.58 0.80
C ASP A 62 -8.19 -17.50 2.02
N VAL A 63 -9.05 -17.35 3.04
CA VAL A 63 -9.05 -18.23 4.22
C VAL A 63 -9.48 -19.67 3.86
N ALA A 64 -10.38 -19.85 2.90
CA ALA A 64 -10.78 -21.18 2.43
C ALA A 64 -9.63 -21.89 1.69
N GLN A 65 -8.86 -21.15 0.89
CA GLN A 65 -7.69 -21.69 0.21
C GLN A 65 -6.55 -22.03 1.19
N LEU A 66 -6.31 -21.17 2.19
CA LEU A 66 -5.33 -21.44 3.23
C LEU A 66 -5.67 -22.71 4.00
N ARG A 67 -6.94 -22.90 4.39
CA ARG A 67 -7.36 -24.14 5.08
C ARG A 67 -7.25 -25.38 4.20
N LEU A 68 -7.57 -25.29 2.92
CA LEU A 68 -7.40 -26.42 1.99
C LEU A 68 -5.92 -26.81 1.85
N SER A 69 -5.03 -25.82 1.75
CA SER A 69 -3.58 -26.06 1.68
C SER A 69 -3.04 -26.67 2.97
N LEU A 70 -3.57 -26.24 4.12
CA LEU A 70 -3.18 -26.75 5.44
C LEU A 70 -3.76 -28.14 5.70
N GLU A 71 -4.95 -28.44 5.18
CA GLU A 71 -5.55 -29.77 5.26
C GLU A 71 -4.81 -30.75 4.33
N LEU A 72 -4.34 -30.31 3.16
CA LEU A 72 -3.45 -31.09 2.29
C LEU A 72 -2.07 -31.30 2.91
N TYR A 73 -1.52 -30.30 3.61
CA TYR A 73 -0.22 -30.39 4.26
C TYR A 73 -0.27 -31.17 5.58
N ALA A 74 -1.35 -31.04 6.34
CA ALA A 74 -1.55 -31.71 7.62
C ALA A 74 -2.20 -33.09 7.47
N ARG A 75 -2.67 -33.48 6.28
CA ARG A 75 -3.09 -34.86 6.04
C ARG A 75 -1.84 -35.73 6.20
N PRO A 76 -1.77 -36.58 7.25
CA PRO A 76 -0.65 -37.48 7.41
C PRO A 76 -0.67 -38.39 6.19
N GLN A 77 0.32 -38.21 5.32
CA GLN A 77 0.60 -39.16 4.25
C GLN A 77 0.74 -40.51 4.93
N GLY A 78 -0.09 -41.46 4.50
CA GLY A 78 -0.19 -42.78 5.11
C GLY A 78 1.18 -43.43 5.30
N ALA A 79 1.26 -44.35 6.26
CA ALA A 79 2.47 -45.03 6.69
C ALA A 79 3.50 -45.23 5.55
N PRO A 80 4.78 -44.85 5.77
CA PRO A 80 5.77 -44.79 4.71
C PRO A 80 5.88 -46.15 4.01
N SER A 81 5.56 -46.17 2.73
CA SER A 81 5.77 -47.35 1.89
C SER A 81 7.26 -47.39 1.54
N GLY A 82 7.87 -48.58 1.41
CA GLY A 82 9.30 -48.69 1.08
C GLY A 82 9.71 -47.94 -0.21
N THR A 83 8.75 -47.67 -1.09
CA THR A 83 8.86 -46.81 -2.27
C THR A 83 9.14 -45.34 -1.93
N ASP A 84 8.57 -44.81 -0.85
CA ASP A 84 8.77 -43.43 -0.40
C ASP A 84 10.19 -43.23 0.13
N SER A 85 10.73 -44.23 0.84
CA SER A 85 12.12 -44.23 1.28
C SER A 85 13.10 -44.19 0.10
N ALA A 86 12.81 -44.95 -0.97
CA ALA A 86 13.62 -44.94 -2.19
C ALA A 86 13.52 -43.60 -2.95
N ALA A 87 12.33 -42.99 -2.99
CA ALA A 87 12.13 -41.68 -3.59
C ALA A 87 12.82 -40.55 -2.81
N LEU A 88 12.81 -40.62 -1.47
CA LEU A 88 13.54 -39.69 -0.61
C LEU A 88 15.06 -39.85 -0.78
N GLN A 89 15.54 -41.09 -0.93
CA GLN A 89 16.94 -41.37 -1.22
C GLN A 89 17.37 -40.82 -2.59
N ASP A 90 16.52 -40.94 -3.62
CA ASP A 90 16.75 -40.38 -4.96
C ASP A 90 16.81 -38.84 -4.93
N LEU A 91 15.88 -38.19 -4.21
CA LEU A 91 15.90 -36.74 -4.03
C LEU A 91 17.18 -36.26 -3.33
N ALA A 92 17.59 -36.94 -2.26
CA ALA A 92 18.81 -36.63 -1.53
C ALA A 92 20.05 -36.78 -2.42
N ASN A 93 20.07 -37.80 -3.28
CA ASN A 93 21.17 -38.03 -4.22
C ASN A 93 21.24 -36.94 -5.30
N ARG A 94 20.08 -36.52 -5.83
CA ARG A 94 20.00 -35.39 -6.78
C ARG A 94 20.47 -34.08 -6.17
N LEU A 95 20.07 -33.78 -4.93
CA LEU A 95 20.53 -32.60 -4.20
C LEU A 95 22.05 -32.63 -3.96
N ALA A 96 22.60 -33.77 -3.57
CA ALA A 96 24.05 -33.93 -3.39
C ALA A 96 24.83 -33.66 -4.70
N ILE A 97 24.32 -34.14 -5.84
CA ILE A 97 24.92 -33.87 -7.16
C ILE A 97 24.83 -32.38 -7.51
N LEU A 98 23.71 -31.72 -7.22
CA LEU A 98 23.53 -30.28 -7.47
C LEU A 98 24.47 -29.43 -6.63
N GLU A 99 24.69 -29.79 -5.36
CA GLU A 99 25.63 -29.09 -4.49
C GLU A 99 27.08 -29.32 -4.91
N GLU A 100 27.43 -30.55 -5.29
CA GLU A 100 28.78 -30.85 -5.78
C GLU A 100 29.05 -30.13 -7.10
N ASN A 101 28.06 -30.05 -8.00
CA ASN A 101 28.15 -29.26 -9.23
C ASN A 101 28.37 -27.77 -8.91
N TRP A 102 27.67 -27.23 -7.90
CA TRP A 102 27.87 -25.85 -7.46
C TRP A 102 29.25 -25.59 -6.83
N ARG A 103 29.79 -26.54 -6.06
CA ARG A 103 31.13 -26.44 -5.47
C ARG A 103 32.25 -26.65 -6.48
N SER A 104 32.01 -27.52 -7.46
CA SER A 104 32.94 -27.84 -8.54
C SER A 104 32.79 -26.92 -9.76
N ALA A 105 31.79 -26.02 -9.76
CA ALA A 105 31.66 -24.99 -10.78
C ALA A 105 32.90 -24.08 -10.72
N PRO A 106 33.77 -24.06 -11.75
CA PRO A 106 34.89 -23.14 -11.75
C PRO A 106 34.34 -21.71 -11.71
N ALA A 107 34.93 -20.86 -10.87
CA ALA A 107 34.69 -19.43 -10.93
C ALA A 107 34.84 -19.01 -12.39
N ALA A 108 33.81 -18.37 -12.95
CA ALA A 108 33.80 -17.98 -14.35
C ALA A 108 34.97 -17.03 -14.64
N THR A 109 36.09 -17.59 -15.06
CA THR A 109 37.16 -16.85 -15.71
C THR A 109 36.55 -16.31 -17.00
N PRO A 110 36.59 -14.99 -17.26
CA PRO A 110 36.01 -14.43 -18.47
C PRO A 110 36.65 -15.14 -19.67
N PRO A 111 35.85 -15.71 -20.61
CA PRO A 111 36.43 -16.42 -21.74
C PRO A 111 37.16 -15.41 -22.62
N ALA A 112 38.44 -15.69 -22.87
CA ALA A 112 39.20 -15.05 -23.93
C ALA A 112 38.48 -15.28 -25.26
N ALA A 113 38.25 -14.19 -25.99
CA ALA A 113 37.53 -14.17 -27.24
C ALA A 113 38.10 -15.18 -28.25
N SER A 114 37.25 -16.09 -28.72
CA SER A 114 37.46 -16.85 -29.95
C SER A 114 36.10 -17.01 -30.63
N ALA A 115 36.08 -16.59 -31.89
CA ALA A 115 34.90 -16.23 -32.67
C ALA A 115 33.93 -17.39 -32.95
N ALA A 116 32.62 -17.09 -32.86
CA ALA A 116 31.51 -17.78 -33.53
C ALA A 116 30.26 -16.85 -33.58
N PRO A 117 29.25 -17.11 -34.43
CA PRO A 117 28.86 -16.29 -35.57
C PRO A 117 27.80 -15.22 -35.29
N SER A 118 27.80 -14.22 -36.18
CA SER A 118 26.92 -13.06 -36.26
C SER A 118 25.42 -13.40 -36.17
N GLY A 119 24.74 -12.85 -35.15
CA GLY A 119 23.29 -13.00 -35.02
C GLY A 119 22.67 -12.40 -33.76
N ALA A 120 23.30 -11.39 -33.14
CA ALA A 120 22.66 -10.55 -32.12
C ALA A 120 23.35 -9.18 -32.12
N PRO A 121 22.63 -8.05 -32.22
CA PRO A 121 23.23 -6.78 -31.88
C PRO A 121 23.39 -6.75 -30.35
N SER A 122 24.54 -7.25 -29.88
CA SER A 122 25.15 -6.75 -28.67
C SER A 122 25.83 -5.44 -29.04
N ALA A 123 25.24 -4.33 -28.60
CA ALA A 123 25.92 -3.04 -28.57
C ALA A 123 25.75 -2.42 -27.17
N ALA A 124 26.90 -2.39 -26.49
CA ALA A 124 27.28 -1.59 -25.32
C ALA A 124 26.58 -1.87 -23.98
N ALA A 125 27.28 -2.65 -23.15
CA ALA A 125 27.18 -2.53 -21.71
C ALA A 125 27.59 -1.11 -21.26
N SER A 126 26.80 -0.58 -20.34
CA SER A 126 27.10 0.47 -19.37
C SER A 126 27.09 1.93 -19.83
N ALA A 127 25.92 2.56 -19.71
CA ALA A 127 25.80 3.55 -18.65
C ALA A 127 25.32 2.83 -17.38
N SER A 128 26.27 2.35 -16.59
CA SER A 128 26.00 1.88 -15.23
C SER A 128 25.74 3.11 -14.37
N GLY A 129 24.48 3.56 -14.29
CA GLY A 129 24.01 4.66 -13.44
C GLY A 129 23.82 6.00 -14.17
N GLY A 130 22.56 6.38 -14.44
CA GLY A 130 22.15 7.66 -15.04
C GLY A 130 22.53 7.76 -16.52
N ASP A 131 21.64 7.82 -17.50
CA ASP A 131 20.69 8.92 -17.69
C ASP A 131 19.72 8.54 -18.82
N CYS A 132 19.28 7.27 -18.95
CA CYS A 132 18.18 6.94 -19.86
C CYS A 132 17.48 5.61 -19.54
N LEU A 133 16.22 5.51 -19.95
CA LEU A 133 15.34 4.36 -19.76
C LEU A 133 15.57 3.33 -20.89
N PRO A 134 16.05 2.13 -20.56
CA PRO A 134 16.24 1.07 -21.55
C PRO A 134 14.92 0.50 -22.06
N THR A 135 14.90 0.10 -23.33
CA THR A 135 13.75 -0.55 -23.96
C THR A 135 13.69 -2.03 -23.58
N GLY A 136 12.50 -2.54 -23.32
CA GLY A 136 12.24 -3.97 -23.13
C GLY A 136 12.44 -4.49 -21.70
N THR A 137 12.99 -3.69 -20.78
CA THR A 137 13.19 -4.06 -19.37
C THR A 137 12.28 -3.26 -18.42
N ARG A 138 12.06 -3.80 -17.21
CA ARG A 138 11.37 -3.05 -16.14
C ARG A 138 12.36 -2.07 -15.51
N PHE A 139 11.89 -0.86 -15.25
CA PHE A 139 12.68 0.19 -14.62
C PHE A 139 11.85 0.83 -13.50
N LEU A 140 12.49 1.03 -12.34
CA LEU A 140 11.85 1.64 -11.18
C LEU A 140 11.96 3.16 -11.31
N VAL A 141 10.82 3.82 -11.23
CA VAL A 141 10.68 5.28 -11.38
C VAL A 141 10.10 5.89 -10.12
N ALA A 142 10.47 7.14 -9.86
CA ALA A 142 9.94 7.95 -8.78
C ALA A 142 9.06 9.09 -9.31
N ALA A 143 8.10 9.51 -8.49
CA ALA A 143 7.26 10.66 -8.77
C ALA A 143 8.09 11.96 -8.83
N GLY A 144 7.82 12.81 -9.82
CA GLY A 144 8.50 14.08 -10.05
C GLY A 144 9.75 13.98 -10.94
N ASP A 145 10.23 12.77 -11.23
CA ASP A 145 11.42 12.58 -12.06
C ASP A 145 11.09 12.56 -13.56
N THR A 146 12.08 12.88 -14.37
CA THR A 146 12.02 12.78 -15.83
C THR A 146 13.10 11.83 -16.33
N TYR A 147 12.69 10.79 -17.05
CA TYR A 147 13.57 9.74 -17.56
C TYR A 147 13.58 9.80 -19.09
N PRO A 148 14.70 10.20 -19.74
CA PRO A 148 14.80 10.15 -21.19
C PRO A 148 14.85 8.70 -21.68
N ILE A 149 14.31 8.39 -22.85
CA ILE A 149 14.29 7.01 -23.39
C ILE A 149 15.54 6.79 -24.24
N CYS A 150 16.30 5.74 -23.96
CA CYS A 150 17.56 5.46 -24.66
C CYS A 150 17.32 5.33 -26.18
N GLY A 151 18.14 6.02 -26.99
CA GLY A 151 18.07 5.95 -28.45
C GLY A 151 16.96 6.78 -29.09
N THR A 152 16.21 7.58 -28.32
CA THR A 152 15.18 8.49 -28.83
C THR A 152 15.41 9.92 -28.32
N THR A 153 14.68 10.89 -28.89
CA THR A 153 14.63 12.27 -28.36
C THR A 153 13.50 12.47 -27.35
N GLY A 154 12.82 11.40 -26.94
CA GLY A 154 11.69 11.45 -26.02
C GLY A 154 12.09 11.25 -24.57
N ALA A 155 11.29 11.79 -23.65
CA ALA A 155 11.40 11.55 -22.23
C ALA A 155 10.04 11.26 -21.61
N VAL A 156 10.04 10.47 -20.55
CA VAL A 156 8.89 10.16 -19.72
C VAL A 156 9.02 10.96 -18.43
N ALA A 157 8.16 11.96 -18.26
CA ALA A 157 8.08 12.74 -17.04
C ALA A 157 6.97 12.18 -16.14
N ILE A 158 7.34 11.74 -14.93
CA ILE A 158 6.43 11.15 -13.96
C ILE A 158 5.85 12.27 -13.09
N GLY A 159 4.54 12.44 -13.11
CA GLY A 159 3.84 13.41 -12.28
C GLY A 159 3.67 12.90 -10.85
N SER A 160 2.92 11.81 -10.69
CA SER A 160 2.63 11.17 -9.41
C SER A 160 2.50 9.65 -9.56
N VAL A 161 2.69 8.93 -8.46
CA VAL A 161 2.49 7.48 -8.41
C VAL A 161 1.70 7.11 -7.16
N ASP A 162 0.48 6.64 -7.36
CA ASP A 162 -0.54 6.51 -6.31
C ASP A 162 -1.34 5.21 -6.48
N ASN A 163 -1.32 4.33 -5.47
CA ASN A 163 -2.21 3.16 -5.29
C ASN A 163 -2.84 2.57 -6.57
N GLY A 164 -2.00 2.04 -7.47
CA GLY A 164 -2.41 1.39 -8.70
C GLY A 164 -2.50 2.31 -9.92
N PHE A 165 -2.07 3.57 -9.83
CA PHE A 165 -2.07 4.54 -10.92
C PHE A 165 -0.75 5.30 -10.98
N LEU A 166 -0.30 5.57 -12.19
CA LEU A 166 0.84 6.44 -12.49
C LEU A 166 0.32 7.60 -13.34
N SER A 167 0.57 8.83 -12.90
CA SER A 167 0.29 10.02 -13.70
C SER A 167 1.59 10.52 -14.33
N LEU A 168 1.52 10.93 -15.58
CA LEU A 168 2.59 11.64 -16.26
C LEU A 168 2.48 13.14 -15.96
N ALA A 169 3.56 13.88 -16.20
CA ALA A 169 3.59 15.34 -15.98
C ALA A 169 2.61 16.11 -16.89
N ASP A 170 2.13 15.49 -17.97
CA ASP A 170 1.10 16.04 -18.85
C ASP A 170 -0.33 15.81 -18.33
N GLY A 171 -0.48 15.15 -17.18
CA GLY A 171 -1.76 14.80 -16.56
C GLY A 171 -2.37 13.49 -17.06
N THR A 172 -1.70 12.78 -17.97
CA THR A 172 -2.16 11.46 -18.43
C THR A 172 -2.04 10.46 -17.30
N VAL A 173 -3.14 9.78 -16.95
CA VAL A 173 -3.16 8.75 -15.90
C VAL A 173 -3.24 7.37 -16.55
N ILE A 174 -2.32 6.49 -16.14
CA ILE A 174 -2.23 5.11 -16.59
C ILE A 174 -2.40 4.21 -15.37
N ALA A 175 -3.36 3.29 -15.42
CA ALA A 175 -3.53 2.28 -14.38
C ALA A 175 -2.39 1.25 -14.42
N SER A 176 -2.09 0.63 -13.28
CA SER A 176 -1.19 -0.51 -13.18
C SER A 176 -1.64 -1.63 -14.14
N GLY A 177 -0.70 -2.19 -14.89
CA GLY A 177 -0.95 -3.13 -16.00
C GLY A 177 -1.38 -2.46 -17.32
N GLY A 178 -1.59 -1.15 -17.32
CA GLY A 178 -1.96 -0.37 -18.51
C GLY A 178 -0.77 -0.02 -19.39
N ALA A 179 -1.07 0.41 -20.62
CA ALA A 179 -0.07 0.90 -21.56
C ALA A 179 -0.56 2.14 -22.32
N LEU A 180 0.37 3.04 -22.61
CA LEU A 180 0.17 4.27 -23.35
C LEU A 180 1.10 4.29 -24.56
N ALA A 181 0.56 4.58 -25.74
CA ALA A 181 1.37 4.83 -26.93
C ALA A 181 1.93 6.27 -26.89
N LEU A 182 3.23 6.43 -27.17
CA LEU A 182 3.92 7.70 -27.34
C LEU A 182 4.18 7.92 -28.83
N PRO A 183 3.18 8.42 -29.60
CA PRO A 183 3.24 8.44 -31.06
C PRO A 183 4.35 9.33 -31.60
N ALA A 184 4.78 10.36 -30.85
CA ALA A 184 5.86 11.25 -31.23
C ALA A 184 7.22 10.54 -31.39
N ILE A 185 7.40 9.41 -30.71
CA ILE A 185 8.67 8.66 -30.67
C ILE A 185 8.51 7.19 -31.05
N GLY A 186 7.30 6.76 -31.42
CA GLY A 186 7.03 5.37 -31.84
C GLY A 186 7.18 4.32 -30.73
N CYS A 187 7.17 4.73 -29.46
CA CYS A 187 7.33 3.83 -28.32
C CYS A 187 6.01 3.63 -27.58
N THR A 188 5.91 2.56 -26.80
CA THR A 188 4.81 2.26 -25.88
C THR A 188 5.36 2.21 -24.46
N LEU A 189 4.78 2.99 -23.56
CA LEU A 189 5.04 2.97 -22.13
C LEU A 189 4.03 2.05 -21.45
N ALA A 190 4.48 0.95 -20.86
CA ALA A 190 3.66 0.08 -20.03
C ALA A 190 3.96 0.35 -18.54
N VAL A 191 2.91 0.53 -17.74
CA VAL A 191 3.03 0.61 -16.28
C VAL A 191 2.83 -0.79 -15.74
N VAL A 192 3.86 -1.35 -15.11
CA VAL A 192 3.81 -2.72 -14.58
C VAL A 192 3.27 -2.74 -13.16
N SER A 193 3.69 -1.77 -12.35
CA SER A 193 3.20 -1.55 -10.98
C SER A 193 3.26 -0.06 -10.65
N ALA A 194 2.36 0.40 -9.78
CA ALA A 194 2.33 1.79 -9.34
C ALA A 194 1.85 1.87 -7.90
N GLY A 195 2.71 2.28 -6.96
CA GLY A 195 2.32 2.52 -5.57
C GLY A 195 1.80 1.29 -4.82
N GLU A 196 2.11 0.07 -5.28
CA GLU A 196 1.67 -1.17 -4.64
C GLU A 196 2.39 -1.40 -3.30
N ASN A 197 1.73 -2.11 -2.37
CA ASN A 197 2.27 -2.47 -1.05
C ASN A 197 2.74 -1.28 -0.19
N GLY A 198 2.11 -0.11 -0.36
CA GLY A 198 2.45 1.10 0.41
C GLY A 198 3.67 1.85 -0.11
N MET A 199 4.18 1.53 -1.30
CA MET A 199 5.28 2.25 -1.96
C MET A 199 4.78 3.42 -2.82
N THR A 200 3.85 4.23 -2.31
CA THR A 200 3.41 5.44 -3.02
C THR A 200 4.60 6.36 -3.30
N GLY A 201 4.58 7.01 -4.45
CA GLY A 201 5.72 7.77 -4.98
C GLY A 201 6.71 6.95 -5.81
N TYR A 202 6.58 5.61 -5.85
CA TYR A 202 7.40 4.74 -6.71
C TYR A 202 6.53 3.80 -7.56
N GLY A 203 7.00 3.52 -8.77
CA GLY A 203 6.36 2.58 -9.69
C GLY A 203 7.37 1.89 -10.59
N GLU A 204 6.93 0.88 -11.31
CA GLU A 204 7.74 0.20 -12.31
C GLU A 204 7.12 0.37 -13.68
N ILE A 205 7.94 0.81 -14.64
CA ILE A 205 7.53 0.97 -16.03
C ILE A 205 8.40 0.13 -16.95
N ARG A 206 7.90 -0.12 -18.15
CA ARG A 206 8.63 -0.76 -19.24
C ARG A 206 8.33 0.01 -20.52
N VAL A 207 9.36 0.46 -21.21
CA VAL A 207 9.20 1.09 -22.53
C VAL A 207 9.51 0.08 -23.61
N THR A 208 8.69 0.05 -24.67
CA THR A 208 8.93 -0.77 -25.85
C THR A 208 8.86 0.11 -27.08
N CYS A 209 9.97 0.18 -27.81
CA CYS A 209 10.10 0.69 -29.16
C CYS A 209 10.61 -0.52 -29.98
#